data_AF-A0A970TPA1-F1
#
_entry.id   AF-A0A970TPA1-F1
#
_cell.length_a   1.000
_cell.length_b   1.000
_cell.length_c   1.000
_cell.angle_alpha   90.00
_cell.angle_beta   90.00
_cell.angle_gamma   90.00
#
_symmetry.space_group_name_H-M   'P 1'
#
loop_
_entity.id
_entity.type
_entity.pdbx_description
1 polymer ?
#
loop_
_entity_poly.entity_id
_entity_poly.type
_entity_poly.pdbx_seq_one_letter_code
_entity_poly.pdbx_strand_id
1 'polypeptide(L)'
;MFLINKKYQLAVLLSVFVAAILILFTLYELKESKNDLINALEIESLTLIETLNLGIYNSIKTNNELENLYVKNLNIAASYIAHIEKEKKLSNSDLINYAEEFEIAYISIIDEKGKIIFINSDKDFKKEIDNDLLDDLDEVFSENYQWIDLGIIRNEQNDEQMYALARQRESKSGCIVVGYSLEKLIELRNQFGIGKQILDIGDNPDIAYIVLQDLDGIFSASKKITELSSIERDSFLLKIYNEKITLTRIDFFEKEEILEVAAPVILDEDDVFITRIAISLKNINIIQSASSRRIIIASSTFFVLSLLLIIFLITRRRYQHLRIEHKKVKQYTELILDNISDAVLAMDNEGRIFLFNQAAERLFGIKFESIFNKKYLE
;
A
#
# COMPACT_ATOMS: atom_id res chain seq x y z
N MET A 1 25.66 -17.18 -57.92
CA MET A 1 25.49 -17.60 -56.52
C MET A 1 26.51 -16.83 -55.68
N PHE A 2 26.08 -15.76 -55.02
CA PHE A 2 26.94 -14.79 -54.34
C PHE A 2 27.67 -15.47 -53.17
N LEU A 3 28.98 -15.69 -53.27
CA LEU A 3 29.83 -16.10 -52.15
C LEU A 3 29.99 -14.89 -51.21
N ILE A 4 28.94 -14.62 -50.44
CA ILE A 4 28.98 -13.70 -49.31
C ILE A 4 30.05 -14.21 -48.35
N ASN A 5 31.09 -13.40 -48.14
CA ASN A 5 32.22 -13.70 -47.26
C ASN A 5 31.69 -14.23 -45.90
N LYS A 6 32.20 -15.37 -45.40
CA LYS A 6 31.75 -16.02 -44.14
C LYS A 6 31.63 -15.04 -42.96
N LYS A 7 32.48 -14.01 -42.92
CA LYS A 7 32.45 -12.96 -41.88
C LYS A 7 31.24 -12.02 -41.97
N TYR A 8 30.64 -11.84 -43.15
CA TYR A 8 29.41 -11.05 -43.35
C TYR A 8 28.17 -11.83 -42.94
N GLN A 9 28.11 -13.12 -43.31
CA GLN A 9 27.05 -14.02 -42.82
C GLN A 9 27.03 -14.04 -41.29
N LEU A 10 28.21 -14.09 -40.65
CA LEU A 10 28.32 -14.04 -39.19
C LEU A 10 27.80 -12.72 -38.59
N ALA A 11 28.11 -11.58 -39.19
CA ALA A 11 27.67 -10.27 -38.68
C ALA A 11 26.14 -10.08 -38.79
N VAL A 12 25.54 -10.53 -39.90
CA VAL A 12 24.08 -10.52 -40.08
C VAL A 12 23.40 -11.49 -39.11
N LEU A 13 23.98 -12.68 -38.92
CA LEU A 13 23.45 -13.67 -38.00
C LEU A 13 23.51 -13.18 -36.54
N LEU A 14 24.60 -12.50 -36.16
CA LEU A 14 24.74 -11.85 -34.85
C LEU A 14 23.70 -10.74 -34.65
N SER A 15 23.40 -9.93 -35.68
CA SER A 15 22.41 -8.86 -35.55
C SER A 15 20.99 -9.38 -35.42
N VAL A 16 20.65 -10.41 -36.18
CA VAL A 16 19.35 -11.10 -36.06
C VAL A 16 19.23 -11.72 -34.67
N PHE A 17 20.32 -12.30 -34.16
CA PHE A 17 20.36 -12.86 -32.81
C PHE A 17 20.15 -11.80 -31.71
N VAL A 18 20.81 -10.64 -31.81
CA VAL A 18 20.61 -9.52 -30.87
C VAL A 18 19.17 -8.99 -30.93
N ALA A 19 18.61 -8.83 -32.13
CA ALA A 19 17.23 -8.40 -32.30
C ALA A 19 16.23 -9.41 -31.69
N ALA A 20 16.47 -10.71 -31.89
CA ALA A 20 15.66 -11.76 -31.30
C ALA A 20 15.72 -11.75 -29.76
N ILE A 21 16.91 -11.55 -29.19
CA ILE A 21 17.08 -11.41 -27.73
C ILE A 21 16.31 -10.20 -27.20
N LEU A 22 16.40 -9.05 -27.85
CA LEU A 22 15.70 -7.83 -27.42
C LEU A 22 14.17 -8.01 -27.45
N ILE A 23 13.65 -8.68 -28.47
CA ILE A 23 12.22 -8.98 -28.57
C ILE A 23 11.82 -9.95 -27.44
N LEU A 24 12.58 -11.01 -27.24
CA LEU A 24 12.30 -12.02 -26.22
C LEU A 24 12.38 -11.43 -24.81
N PHE A 25 13.39 -10.60 -24.54
CA PHE A 25 13.52 -9.85 -23.29
C PHE A 25 12.34 -8.90 -23.08
N THR A 26 11.92 -8.16 -24.12
CA THR A 26 10.77 -7.25 -24.04
C THR A 26 9.48 -8.01 -23.72
N LEU A 27 9.24 -9.15 -24.37
CA LEU A 27 8.06 -9.98 -24.11
C LEU A 27 8.07 -10.58 -22.69
N TYR A 28 9.24 -10.99 -22.21
CA TYR A 28 9.43 -11.46 -20.84
C TYR A 28 9.13 -10.36 -19.83
N GLU A 29 9.76 -9.20 -19.97
CA GLU A 29 9.63 -8.07 -19.05
C GLU A 29 8.19 -7.55 -18.96
N LEU A 30 7.49 -7.49 -20.10
CA LEU A 30 6.08 -7.08 -20.16
C LEU A 30 5.16 -8.03 -19.38
N LYS A 31 5.52 -9.32 -19.30
CA LYS A 31 4.77 -10.33 -18.54
C LYS A 31 5.14 -10.30 -17.06
N GLU A 32 6.43 -10.26 -16.74
CA GLU A 32 6.93 -10.43 -15.38
C GLU A 32 6.66 -9.20 -14.50
N SER A 33 6.78 -7.99 -15.06
CA SER A 33 6.58 -6.75 -14.31
C SER A 33 5.20 -6.64 -13.64
N LYS A 34 4.15 -7.25 -14.21
CA LYS A 34 2.81 -7.27 -13.57
C LYS A 34 2.81 -8.17 -12.33
N ASN A 35 3.40 -9.35 -12.44
CA ASN A 35 3.46 -10.30 -11.33
C ASN A 35 4.30 -9.73 -10.19
N ASP A 36 5.43 -9.07 -10.49
CA ASP A 36 6.26 -8.43 -9.47
C ASP A 36 5.50 -7.34 -8.70
N LEU A 37 4.70 -6.52 -9.41
CA LEU A 37 3.86 -5.49 -8.78
C LEU A 37 2.76 -6.10 -7.90
N ILE A 38 2.12 -7.19 -8.35
CA ILE A 38 1.09 -7.89 -7.56
C ILE A 38 1.74 -8.54 -6.33
N ASN A 39 2.87 -9.20 -6.48
CA ASN A 39 3.60 -9.82 -5.36
C ASN A 39 4.06 -8.77 -4.34
N ALA A 40 4.55 -7.62 -4.80
CA ALA A 40 4.92 -6.51 -3.92
C ALA A 40 3.70 -5.98 -3.15
N LEU A 41 2.58 -5.81 -3.85
CA LEU A 41 1.32 -5.38 -3.23
C LEU A 41 0.80 -6.43 -2.24
N GLU A 42 0.95 -7.72 -2.55
CA GLU A 42 0.58 -8.81 -1.66
C GLU A 42 1.38 -8.74 -0.35
N ILE A 43 2.70 -8.60 -0.42
CA ILE A 43 3.55 -8.46 0.77
C ILE A 43 3.18 -7.21 1.59
N GLU A 44 2.93 -6.08 0.93
CA GLU A 44 2.48 -4.84 1.58
C GLU A 44 1.13 -5.02 2.27
N SER A 45 0.18 -5.66 1.59
CA SER A 45 -1.16 -5.92 2.12
C SER A 45 -1.17 -6.91 3.28
N LEU A 46 -0.28 -7.91 3.28
CA LEU A 46 -0.07 -8.82 4.41
C LEU A 46 0.48 -8.08 5.63
N THR A 47 1.42 -7.16 5.42
CA THR A 47 1.96 -6.32 6.50
C THR A 47 0.89 -5.39 7.06
N LEU A 48 0.08 -4.81 6.18
CA LEU A 48 -1.01 -3.91 6.55
C LEU A 48 -2.09 -4.65 7.36
N ILE A 49 -2.52 -5.84 6.92
CA ILE A 49 -3.56 -6.60 7.63
C ILE A 49 -3.05 -7.12 8.98
N GLU A 50 -1.78 -7.51 9.09
CA GLU A 50 -1.19 -7.92 10.37
C GLU A 50 -1.16 -6.74 11.36
N THR A 51 -0.70 -5.57 10.89
CA THR A 51 -0.67 -4.35 11.70
C THR A 51 -2.07 -3.93 12.13
N LEU A 52 -3.04 -4.00 11.20
CA LEU A 52 -4.43 -3.68 11.47
C LEU A 52 -5.05 -4.67 12.46
N ASN A 53 -4.82 -5.98 12.31
CA ASN A 53 -5.33 -7.00 13.21
C ASN A 53 -4.79 -6.85 14.63
N LEU A 54 -3.49 -6.53 14.78
CA LEU A 54 -2.91 -6.18 16.08
C LEU A 54 -3.58 -4.93 16.67
N GLY A 55 -3.85 -3.92 15.85
CA GLY A 55 -4.60 -2.72 16.23
C GLY A 55 -6.02 -3.03 16.69
N ILE A 56 -6.75 -3.86 15.93
CA ILE A 56 -8.11 -4.34 16.25
C ILE A 56 -8.11 -5.08 17.59
N TYR A 57 -7.25 -6.09 17.73
CA TYR A 57 -7.15 -6.90 18.95
C TYR A 57 -6.88 -6.01 20.17
N ASN A 58 -5.88 -5.13 20.08
CA ASN A 58 -5.53 -4.23 21.18
C ASN A 58 -6.67 -3.24 21.48
N SER A 59 -7.31 -2.64 20.47
CA SER A 59 -8.41 -1.69 20.67
C SER A 59 -9.60 -2.36 21.36
N ILE A 60 -10.00 -3.56 20.92
CA ILE A 60 -11.11 -4.30 21.54
C ILE A 60 -10.76 -4.70 22.98
N LYS A 61 -9.56 -5.25 23.19
CA LYS A 61 -9.10 -5.62 24.54
C LYS A 61 -9.03 -4.42 25.49
N THR A 62 -8.46 -3.31 25.03
CA THR A 62 -8.39 -2.07 25.82
C THR A 62 -9.78 -1.52 26.13
N ASN A 63 -10.73 -1.57 25.19
CA ASN A 63 -12.10 -1.13 25.46
C ASN A 63 -12.79 -2.00 26.51
N ASN A 64 -12.63 -3.33 26.44
CA ASN A 64 -13.17 -4.23 27.46
C ASN A 64 -12.53 -3.98 28.84
N GLU A 65 -11.23 -3.70 28.90
CA GLU A 65 -10.55 -3.32 30.14
C GLU A 65 -11.06 -1.98 30.69
N LEU A 66 -11.28 -0.98 29.82
CA LEU A 66 -11.83 0.32 30.21
C LEU A 66 -13.26 0.19 30.74
N GLU A 67 -14.10 -0.61 30.10
CA GLU A 67 -15.47 -0.89 30.56
C GLU A 67 -15.49 -1.50 31.97
N ASN A 68 -14.64 -2.50 32.20
CA ASN A 68 -14.45 -3.09 33.53
C ASN A 68 -13.96 -2.06 34.57
N LEU A 69 -13.10 -1.12 34.17
CA LEU A 69 -12.66 -0.03 35.04
C LEU A 69 -13.80 0.96 35.35
N TYR A 70 -14.67 1.28 34.39
CA TYR A 70 -15.84 2.13 34.62
C TYR A 70 -16.80 1.50 35.62
N VAL A 71 -17.17 0.22 35.43
CA VAL A 71 -18.02 -0.52 36.36
C VAL A 71 -17.40 -0.56 37.75
N LYS A 72 -16.11 -0.87 37.83
CA LYS A 72 -15.39 -0.90 39.11
C LYS A 72 -15.40 0.47 39.79
N ASN A 73 -15.17 1.56 39.06
CA ASN A 73 -15.15 2.90 39.64
C ASN A 73 -16.54 3.35 40.11
N LEU A 74 -17.60 3.09 39.32
CA LEU A 74 -18.98 3.32 39.74
C LEU A 74 -19.30 2.56 41.04
N ASN A 75 -18.94 1.27 41.11
CA ASN A 75 -19.17 0.48 42.31
C ASN A 75 -18.39 0.99 43.53
N ILE A 76 -17.14 1.45 43.35
CA ILE A 76 -16.36 2.09 44.42
C ILE A 76 -17.05 3.36 44.91
N ALA A 77 -17.50 4.23 44.00
CA ALA A 77 -18.21 5.46 44.35
C ALA A 77 -19.51 5.15 45.11
N ALA A 78 -20.32 4.23 44.61
CA ALA A 78 -21.56 3.81 45.26
C ALA A 78 -21.30 3.19 46.65
N SER A 79 -20.26 2.34 46.78
CA SER A 79 -19.87 1.75 48.06
C SER A 79 -19.39 2.79 49.05
N TYR A 80 -18.63 3.79 48.60
CA TYR A 80 -18.17 4.89 49.43
C TYR A 80 -19.36 5.70 49.96
N ILE A 81 -20.32 6.05 49.09
CA ILE A 81 -21.52 6.81 49.49
C ILE A 81 -22.39 6.00 50.47
N ALA A 82 -22.56 4.69 50.23
CA ALA A 82 -23.28 3.80 51.13
C ALA A 82 -22.66 3.75 52.53
N HIS A 83 -21.33 3.69 52.59
CA HIS A 83 -20.59 3.70 53.85
C HIS A 83 -20.74 5.03 54.60
N ILE A 84 -20.58 6.16 53.89
CA ILE A 84 -20.71 7.49 54.48
C ILE A 84 -22.14 7.77 54.98
N GLU A 85 -23.17 7.27 54.28
CA GLU A 85 -24.57 7.42 54.72
C GLU A 85 -24.81 6.81 56.11
N LYS A 86 -24.06 5.77 56.46
CA LYS A 86 -24.13 5.12 57.78
C LYS A 86 -23.57 6.02 58.88
N GLU A 87 -22.53 6.81 58.57
CA GLU A 87 -21.82 7.63 59.55
C GLU A 87 -22.41 9.04 59.69
N LYS A 88 -22.93 9.62 58.61
CA LYS A 88 -23.54 10.95 58.60
C LYS A 88 -24.80 11.02 57.77
N LYS A 89 -25.66 11.99 58.10
CA LYS A 89 -26.80 12.35 57.27
C LYS A 89 -26.32 13.08 56.02
N LEU A 90 -26.60 12.52 54.85
CA LEU A 90 -26.28 13.12 53.55
C LEU A 90 -27.29 14.20 53.14
N SER A 91 -26.86 15.06 52.22
CA SER A 91 -27.65 16.10 51.55
C SER A 91 -27.36 16.08 50.04
N ASN A 92 -28.20 16.77 49.24
CA ASN A 92 -27.94 16.92 47.79
C ASN A 92 -26.58 17.58 47.52
N SER A 93 -26.19 18.57 48.34
CA SER A 93 -24.90 19.24 48.21
C SER A 93 -23.71 18.31 48.50
N ASP A 94 -23.85 17.33 49.41
CA ASP A 94 -22.82 16.30 49.58
C ASP A 94 -22.69 15.45 48.30
N LEU A 95 -23.81 15.05 47.69
CA LEU A 95 -23.79 14.26 46.46
C LEU A 95 -23.23 15.03 45.26
N ILE A 96 -23.44 16.35 45.18
CA ILE A 96 -22.79 17.18 44.15
C ILE A 96 -21.27 17.14 44.31
N ASN A 97 -20.75 17.30 45.54
CA ASN A 97 -19.31 17.24 45.79
C ASN A 97 -18.73 15.86 45.45
N TYR A 98 -19.43 14.78 45.82
CA TYR A 98 -19.00 13.42 45.47
C TYR A 98 -19.07 13.16 43.97
N ALA A 99 -20.06 13.72 43.27
CA ALA A 99 -20.15 13.61 41.83
C ALA A 99 -18.93 14.25 41.14
N GLU A 100 -18.50 15.42 41.61
CA GLU A 100 -17.28 16.07 41.14
C GLU A 100 -16.01 15.27 41.50
N GLU A 101 -15.89 14.77 42.74
CA GLU A 101 -14.72 14.03 43.22
C GLU A 101 -14.50 12.71 42.47
N PHE A 102 -15.58 11.96 42.20
CA PHE A 102 -15.53 10.69 41.48
C PHE A 102 -15.67 10.84 39.94
N GLU A 103 -15.81 12.08 39.45
CA GLU A 103 -16.10 12.42 38.05
C GLU A 103 -17.33 11.68 37.46
N ILE A 104 -18.36 11.47 38.26
CA ILE A 104 -19.60 10.80 37.87
C ILE A 104 -20.70 11.82 37.58
N ALA A 105 -21.50 11.55 36.55
CA ALA A 105 -22.51 12.49 36.09
C ALA A 105 -23.78 12.45 36.95
N TYR A 106 -24.09 11.28 37.50
CA TYR A 106 -25.34 11.05 38.21
C TYR A 106 -25.12 10.26 39.50
N ILE A 107 -25.79 10.71 40.57
CA ILE A 107 -25.90 10.00 41.85
C ILE A 107 -27.31 10.23 42.39
N SER A 108 -28.02 9.15 42.70
CA SER A 108 -29.28 9.22 43.45
C SER A 108 -29.38 8.15 44.51
N ILE A 109 -29.93 8.53 45.67
CA ILE A 109 -30.27 7.60 46.76
C ILE A 109 -31.77 7.38 46.71
N ILE A 110 -32.18 6.12 46.56
CA ILE A 110 -33.56 5.70 46.34
C ILE A 110 -33.98 4.77 47.49
N ASP A 111 -35.22 4.89 47.96
CA ASP A 111 -35.79 3.95 48.93
C ASP A 111 -36.36 2.68 48.26
N GLU A 112 -36.77 1.69 49.07
CA GLU A 112 -37.37 0.43 48.61
C GLU A 112 -38.68 0.59 47.80
N LYS A 113 -39.24 1.80 47.71
CA LYS A 113 -40.49 2.09 47.01
C LYS A 113 -40.27 2.91 45.73
N GLY A 114 -39.01 3.09 45.33
CA GLY A 114 -38.66 3.89 44.15
C GLY A 114 -38.63 5.40 44.40
N LYS A 115 -38.72 5.86 45.65
CA LYS A 115 -38.68 7.29 45.94
C LYS A 115 -37.25 7.80 46.05
N ILE A 116 -36.92 8.83 45.28
CA ILE A 116 -35.63 9.52 45.32
C ILE A 116 -35.57 10.37 46.60
N ILE A 117 -34.67 9.99 47.50
CA ILE A 117 -34.41 10.67 48.77
C ILE A 117 -33.46 11.85 48.55
N PHE A 118 -32.37 11.60 47.83
CA PHE A 118 -31.32 12.58 47.53
C PHE A 118 -30.80 12.38 46.11
N ILE A 119 -30.35 13.46 45.49
CA ILE A 119 -29.78 13.47 44.14
C ILE A 119 -28.67 14.51 44.04
N ASN A 120 -27.68 14.30 43.18
CA ASN A 120 -26.62 15.27 42.86
C ASN A 120 -27.12 16.44 41.98
N SER A 121 -28.23 17.08 42.37
CA SER A 121 -28.81 18.23 41.66
C SER A 121 -29.41 19.24 42.63
N ASP A 122 -29.23 20.52 42.32
CA ASP A 122 -29.82 21.66 43.04
C ASP A 122 -31.17 22.10 42.45
N LYS A 123 -31.62 21.48 41.34
CA LYS A 123 -32.91 21.78 40.69
C LYS A 123 -34.03 20.93 41.27
N ASP A 124 -35.27 21.40 41.13
CA ASP A 124 -36.45 20.54 41.37
C ASP A 124 -36.36 19.28 40.49
N PHE A 125 -36.51 18.13 41.14
CA PHE A 125 -36.34 16.81 40.53
C PHE A 125 -37.61 15.97 40.72
N LYS A 126 -37.85 15.02 39.82
CA LYS A 126 -38.92 14.02 40.00
C LYS A 126 -38.60 13.18 41.23
N LYS A 127 -39.58 13.00 42.12
CA LYS A 127 -39.39 12.34 43.42
C LYS A 127 -39.51 10.82 43.39
N GLU A 128 -40.03 10.27 42.30
CA GLU A 128 -40.22 8.83 42.11
C GLU A 128 -39.63 8.47 40.75
N ILE A 129 -39.00 7.30 40.69
CA ILE A 129 -38.54 6.68 39.45
C ILE A 129 -39.70 6.05 38.70
N ASP A 130 -39.52 5.77 37.42
CA ASP A 130 -40.48 5.02 36.63
C ASP A 130 -40.53 3.54 37.02
N ASN A 131 -41.58 2.85 36.56
CA ASN A 131 -41.77 1.44 36.89
C ASN A 131 -40.74 0.55 36.19
N ASP A 132 -40.22 0.96 35.02
CA ASP A 132 -39.26 0.16 34.26
C ASP A 132 -37.93 0.06 35.02
N LEU A 133 -37.42 1.20 35.52
CA LEU A 133 -36.23 1.25 36.38
C LEU A 133 -36.48 0.63 37.76
N LEU A 134 -37.70 0.72 38.28
CA LEU A 134 -38.05 0.05 39.54
C LEU A 134 -37.95 -1.47 39.41
N ASP A 135 -38.48 -2.04 38.32
CA ASP A 135 -38.42 -3.47 38.02
C ASP A 135 -36.95 -3.94 37.86
N ASP A 136 -36.10 -3.14 37.22
CA ASP A 136 -34.65 -3.42 37.09
C ASP A 136 -33.92 -3.40 38.46
N LEU A 137 -34.42 -2.63 39.43
CA LEU A 137 -33.83 -2.48 40.76
C LEU A 137 -34.33 -3.53 41.78
N ASP A 138 -35.41 -4.26 41.47
CA ASP A 138 -35.99 -5.27 42.36
C ASP A 138 -34.96 -6.34 42.78
N GLU A 139 -34.04 -6.71 41.88
CA GLU A 139 -32.97 -7.66 42.19
C GLU A 139 -32.04 -7.15 43.32
N VAL A 140 -31.76 -5.85 43.35
CA VAL A 140 -30.93 -5.21 44.39
C VAL A 140 -31.69 -5.02 45.69
N PHE A 141 -33.02 -4.80 45.63
CA PHE A 141 -33.87 -4.72 46.81
C PHE A 141 -34.08 -6.08 47.47
N SER A 142 -34.03 -7.17 46.70
CA SER A 142 -34.23 -8.54 47.20
C SER A 142 -33.07 -9.12 48.04
N GLU A 143 -32.02 -8.34 48.33
CA GLU A 143 -30.76 -8.72 49.01
C GLU A 143 -29.96 -9.86 48.36
N ASN A 144 -30.36 -10.33 47.17
CA ASN A 144 -29.65 -11.38 46.46
C ASN A 144 -28.33 -10.88 45.86
N TYR A 145 -28.24 -9.59 45.55
CA TYR A 145 -27.07 -8.95 44.95
C TYR A 145 -26.71 -7.65 45.67
N GLN A 146 -25.41 -7.44 45.95
CA GLN A 146 -24.95 -6.18 46.55
C GLN A 146 -24.98 -5.00 45.57
N TRP A 147 -24.84 -5.27 44.29
CA TRP A 147 -24.89 -4.29 43.21
C TRP A 147 -25.30 -4.98 41.90
N ILE A 148 -25.85 -4.21 40.98
CA ILE A 148 -26.23 -4.64 39.63
C ILE A 148 -25.71 -3.62 38.62
N ASP A 149 -25.20 -4.11 37.49
CA ASP A 149 -24.93 -3.29 36.32
C ASP A 149 -26.26 -3.08 35.57
N LEU A 150 -26.74 -1.84 35.53
CA LEU A 150 -27.97 -1.49 34.83
C LEU A 150 -27.72 -1.25 33.32
N GLY A 151 -26.47 -1.21 32.89
CA GLY A 151 -26.11 -0.87 31.53
C GLY A 151 -26.53 0.55 31.15
N ILE A 152 -27.00 0.73 29.91
CA ILE A 152 -27.44 2.03 29.40
C ILE A 152 -28.90 2.25 29.76
N ILE A 153 -29.15 3.20 30.66
CA ILE A 153 -30.49 3.64 31.05
C ILE A 153 -30.73 5.10 30.67
N ARG A 154 -32.00 5.51 30.69
CA ARG A 154 -32.40 6.91 30.50
C ARG A 154 -32.44 7.61 31.85
N ASN A 155 -31.75 8.73 31.97
CA ASN A 155 -31.83 9.59 33.14
C ASN A 155 -33.17 10.36 33.11
N GLU A 156 -34.05 10.04 34.05
CA GLU A 156 -35.39 10.60 34.09
C GLU A 156 -35.48 12.10 34.39
N GLN A 157 -34.38 12.70 34.86
CA GLN A 157 -34.33 14.10 35.29
C GLN A 157 -34.03 15.06 34.13
N ASN A 158 -33.18 14.64 33.20
CA ASN A 158 -32.74 15.46 32.07
C ASN A 158 -32.97 14.79 30.71
N ASP A 159 -33.52 13.58 30.69
CA ASP A 159 -33.84 12.82 29.48
C ASP A 159 -32.63 12.28 28.70
N GLU A 160 -31.42 12.43 29.25
CA GLU A 160 -30.18 11.98 28.63
C GLU A 160 -29.92 10.50 28.94
N GLN A 161 -29.18 9.81 28.07
CA GLN A 161 -28.75 8.44 28.34
C GLN A 161 -27.50 8.43 29.22
N MET A 162 -27.43 7.46 30.13
CA MET A 162 -26.28 7.24 31.01
C MET A 162 -26.00 5.75 31.15
N TYR A 163 -24.73 5.41 31.34
CA TYR A 163 -24.35 4.08 31.78
C TYR A 163 -24.38 4.05 33.31
N ALA A 164 -25.19 3.16 33.91
CA ALA A 164 -25.51 3.21 35.32
C ALA A 164 -25.28 1.89 36.04
N LEU A 165 -25.03 2.01 37.35
CA LEU A 165 -24.88 0.90 38.28
C LEU A 165 -25.70 1.23 39.52
N ALA A 166 -26.39 0.22 40.06
CA ALA A 166 -27.07 0.35 41.35
C ALA A 166 -26.38 -0.51 42.40
N ARG A 167 -26.27 0.02 43.62
CA ARG A 167 -25.74 -0.69 44.78
C ARG A 167 -26.72 -0.63 45.94
N GLN A 168 -26.86 -1.72 46.67
CA GLN A 168 -27.67 -1.76 47.89
C GLN A 168 -27.09 -0.79 48.95
N ARG A 169 -27.97 -0.12 49.69
CA ARG A 169 -27.58 0.72 50.83
C ARG A 169 -27.20 -0.15 52.04
N GLU A 170 -26.19 0.28 52.81
CA GLU A 170 -25.71 -0.49 53.97
C GLU A 170 -26.57 -0.29 55.24
N SER A 171 -27.18 0.88 55.42
CA SER A 171 -27.82 1.27 56.68
C SER A 171 -29.35 1.23 56.66
N LYS A 172 -29.97 1.23 55.47
CA LYS A 172 -31.42 1.36 55.25
C LYS A 172 -31.80 0.60 53.98
N SER A 173 -33.07 0.21 53.86
CA SER A 173 -33.59 -0.39 52.61
C SER A 173 -33.52 0.60 51.44
N GLY A 174 -33.28 0.08 50.24
CA GLY A 174 -33.15 0.85 49.01
C GLY A 174 -31.75 0.75 48.39
N CYS A 175 -31.48 1.60 47.40
CA CYS A 175 -30.25 1.54 46.61
C CYS A 175 -29.65 2.92 46.37
N ILE A 176 -28.40 2.92 45.91
CA ILE A 176 -27.67 4.07 45.40
C ILE A 176 -27.42 3.79 43.94
N VAL A 177 -27.94 4.66 43.07
CA VAL A 177 -27.71 4.60 41.63
C VAL A 177 -26.66 5.64 41.28
N VAL A 178 -25.63 5.22 40.57
CA VAL A 178 -24.55 6.07 40.07
C VAL A 178 -24.42 5.89 38.56
N GLY A 179 -24.01 6.92 37.83
CA GLY A 179 -23.87 6.80 36.38
C GLY A 179 -22.91 7.79 35.74
N TYR A 180 -22.35 7.35 34.60
CA TYR A 180 -21.59 8.18 33.68
C TYR A 180 -22.48 8.71 32.56
N SER A 181 -22.23 9.94 32.11
CA SER A 181 -22.86 10.45 30.89
C SER A 181 -22.45 9.58 29.70
N LEU A 182 -23.45 9.12 28.93
CA LEU A 182 -23.17 8.33 27.73
C LEU A 182 -22.44 9.16 26.67
N GLU A 183 -22.65 10.47 26.62
CA GLU A 183 -21.96 11.37 25.68
C GLU A 183 -20.43 11.31 25.87
N LYS A 184 -19.97 11.38 27.13
CA LYS A 184 -18.53 11.29 27.48
C LYS A 184 -17.95 9.92 27.10
N LEU A 185 -18.71 8.84 27.30
CA LEU A 185 -18.29 7.49 26.92
C LEU A 185 -18.23 7.32 25.39
N ILE A 186 -19.20 7.88 24.67
CA ILE A 186 -19.23 7.88 23.20
C ILE A 186 -18.08 8.71 22.63
N GLU A 187 -17.77 9.88 23.19
CA GLU A 187 -16.65 10.71 22.75
C GLU A 187 -15.32 9.96 22.84
N LEU A 188 -15.06 9.31 23.99
CA LEU A 188 -13.89 8.46 24.18
C LEU A 188 -13.88 7.29 23.19
N ARG A 189 -15.01 6.61 23.00
CA ARG A 189 -15.14 5.54 22.00
C ARG A 189 -14.89 6.04 20.58
N ASN A 190 -15.33 7.24 20.23
CA ASN A 190 -15.12 7.82 18.90
C ASN A 190 -13.66 8.23 18.66
N GLN A 191 -12.94 8.59 19.72
CA GLN A 191 -11.52 8.93 19.64
C GLN A 191 -10.61 7.70 19.51
N PHE A 192 -10.98 6.57 20.13
CA PHE A 192 -10.12 5.37 20.24
C PHE A 192 -10.70 4.10 19.59
N GLY A 193 -11.91 4.16 19.04
CA GLY A 193 -12.63 3.01 18.53
C GLY A 193 -12.07 2.48 17.21
N ILE A 194 -12.06 1.15 17.09
CA ILE A 194 -11.62 0.45 15.88
C ILE A 194 -12.35 0.89 14.60
N GLY A 195 -13.65 1.21 14.70
CA GLY A 195 -14.41 1.70 13.54
C GLY A 195 -13.80 2.95 12.92
N LYS A 196 -13.26 3.87 13.73
CA LYS A 196 -12.59 5.08 13.25
C LYS A 196 -11.29 4.76 12.52
N GLN A 197 -10.48 3.84 13.05
CA GLN A 197 -9.25 3.40 12.39
C GLN A 197 -9.52 2.71 11.04
N ILE A 198 -10.55 1.85 10.98
CA ILE A 198 -10.98 1.20 9.74
C ILE A 198 -11.41 2.26 8.70
N LEU A 199 -12.17 3.26 9.12
CA LEU A 199 -12.57 4.39 8.27
C LEU A 199 -11.35 5.19 7.77
N ASP A 200 -10.43 5.57 8.66
CA ASP A 200 -9.28 6.40 8.32
C ASP A 200 -8.30 5.70 7.36
N ILE A 201 -8.06 4.41 7.55
CA ILE A 201 -7.20 3.62 6.64
C ILE A 201 -7.92 3.43 5.31
N GLY A 202 -9.21 3.12 5.32
CA GLY A 202 -9.97 2.88 4.10
C GLY A 202 -10.37 4.13 3.30
N ASP A 203 -10.05 5.33 3.79
CA ASP A 203 -10.12 6.58 3.00
C ASP A 203 -9.01 6.66 1.93
N ASN A 204 -8.04 5.74 1.97
CA ASN A 204 -7.06 5.60 0.92
C ASN A 204 -7.74 5.23 -0.43
N PRO A 205 -7.50 5.97 -1.52
CA PRO A 205 -8.12 5.71 -2.82
C PRO A 205 -7.77 4.36 -3.45
N ASP A 206 -6.63 3.76 -3.07
CA ASP A 206 -6.22 2.44 -3.55
C ASP A 206 -6.98 1.31 -2.84
N ILE A 207 -7.54 1.58 -1.66
CA ILE A 207 -8.30 0.60 -0.87
C ILE A 207 -9.76 0.65 -1.30
N ALA A 208 -10.24 -0.45 -1.89
CA ALA A 208 -11.62 -0.62 -2.28
C ALA A 208 -12.51 -0.67 -1.03
N TYR A 209 -12.19 -1.56 -0.07
CA TYR A 209 -12.83 -1.63 1.23
C TYR A 209 -11.91 -2.24 2.30
N ILE A 210 -12.24 -1.94 3.56
CA ILE A 210 -11.79 -2.68 4.74
C ILE A 210 -13.04 -3.08 5.49
N VAL A 211 -13.12 -4.34 5.89
CA VAL A 211 -14.25 -4.89 6.63
C VAL A 211 -13.76 -5.75 7.78
N LEU A 212 -14.41 -5.61 8.92
CA LEU A 212 -14.37 -6.57 10.01
C LEU A 212 -15.71 -7.30 10.04
N GLN A 213 -15.67 -8.62 9.92
CA GLN A 213 -16.86 -9.48 9.74
C GLN A 213 -16.81 -10.67 10.69
N ASP A 214 -17.95 -11.08 11.22
CA ASP A 214 -18.14 -12.33 11.97
C ASP A 214 -19.15 -13.25 11.22
N LEU A 215 -19.62 -14.31 11.88
CA LEU A 215 -20.61 -15.22 11.30
C LEU A 215 -21.98 -14.54 11.09
N ASP A 216 -22.34 -13.57 11.92
CA ASP A 216 -23.62 -12.86 11.86
C ASP A 216 -23.62 -11.79 10.76
N GLY A 217 -22.47 -11.18 10.48
CA GLY A 217 -22.31 -10.24 9.38
C GLY A 217 -21.18 -9.23 9.57
N ILE A 218 -21.37 -8.06 8.96
CA ILE A 218 -20.38 -6.98 8.98
C ILE A 218 -20.46 -6.28 10.35
N PHE A 219 -19.38 -6.38 11.12
CA PHE A 219 -19.20 -5.66 12.37
C PHE A 219 -18.78 -4.20 12.13
N SER A 220 -17.85 -3.98 11.18
CA SER A 220 -17.40 -2.63 10.82
C SER A 220 -16.89 -2.58 9.37
N ALA A 221 -17.00 -1.41 8.73
CA ALA A 221 -16.59 -1.21 7.35
C ALA A 221 -16.08 0.21 7.09
N SER A 222 -15.10 0.35 6.20
CA SER A 222 -14.50 1.66 5.85
C SER A 222 -15.31 2.49 4.86
N LYS A 223 -16.24 1.88 4.13
CA LYS A 223 -17.15 2.54 3.19
C LYS A 223 -18.55 1.99 3.36
N LYS A 224 -19.55 2.66 2.77
CA LYS A 224 -20.91 2.12 2.69
C LYS A 224 -20.92 0.93 1.74
N ILE A 225 -20.72 -0.25 2.28
CA ILE A 225 -20.79 -1.51 1.55
C ILE A 225 -22.23 -2.01 1.62
N THR A 226 -22.85 -2.24 0.47
CA THR A 226 -24.26 -2.67 0.39
C THR A 226 -24.41 -4.18 0.47
N GLU A 227 -23.49 -4.95 -0.11
CA GLU A 227 -23.51 -6.42 -0.08
C GLU A 227 -22.08 -7.00 -0.11
N LEU A 228 -21.83 -8.02 0.72
CA LEU A 228 -20.63 -8.88 0.69
C LEU A 228 -21.03 -10.33 0.97
N SER A 229 -20.21 -11.27 0.50
CA SER A 229 -20.37 -12.69 0.82
C SER A 229 -20.25 -12.91 2.33
N SER A 230 -21.17 -13.72 2.89
CA SER A 230 -21.03 -14.21 4.26
C SER A 230 -19.88 -15.21 4.37
N ILE A 231 -19.31 -15.35 5.57
CA ILE A 231 -18.21 -16.29 5.84
C ILE A 231 -18.62 -17.72 5.48
N GLU A 232 -19.85 -18.12 5.83
CA GLU A 232 -20.36 -19.48 5.59
C GLU A 232 -20.53 -19.85 4.11
N ARG A 233 -20.83 -18.86 3.26
CA ARG A 233 -21.12 -19.10 1.83
C ARG A 233 -19.89 -19.00 0.94
N ASP A 234 -18.80 -18.44 1.46
CA ASP A 234 -17.56 -18.24 0.72
C ASP A 234 -16.49 -19.22 1.21
N SER A 235 -16.13 -20.19 0.37
CA SER A 235 -15.12 -21.22 0.72
C SER A 235 -13.76 -20.63 1.08
N PHE A 236 -13.40 -19.46 0.54
CA PHE A 236 -12.17 -18.76 0.89
C PHE A 236 -12.22 -18.24 2.33
N LEU A 237 -13.32 -17.59 2.72
CA LEU A 237 -13.52 -17.06 4.07
C LEU A 237 -13.72 -18.18 5.10
N LEU A 238 -14.48 -19.22 4.73
CA LEU A 238 -14.71 -20.38 5.60
C LEU A 238 -13.39 -21.11 5.93
N LYS A 239 -12.46 -21.18 4.97
CA LYS A 239 -11.14 -21.76 5.22
C LYS A 239 -10.34 -20.92 6.21
N ILE A 240 -10.35 -19.59 6.07
CA ILE A 240 -9.69 -18.65 7.00
C ILE A 240 -10.25 -18.81 8.41
N TYR A 241 -11.59 -18.87 8.53
CA TYR A 241 -12.27 -19.05 9.81
C TYR A 241 -11.86 -20.36 10.51
N ASN A 242 -11.90 -21.48 9.79
CA ASN A 242 -11.65 -22.80 10.35
C ASN A 242 -10.16 -23.07 10.62
N GLU A 243 -9.28 -22.72 9.67
CA GLU A 243 -7.85 -23.02 9.77
C GLU A 243 -7.07 -21.92 10.50
N LYS A 244 -7.69 -20.76 10.76
CA LYS A 244 -7.08 -19.60 11.43
C LYS A 244 -5.82 -19.11 10.70
N ILE A 245 -5.88 -19.04 9.37
CA ILE A 245 -4.77 -18.64 8.50
C ILE A 245 -5.09 -17.38 7.71
N THR A 246 -4.07 -16.60 7.37
CA THR A 246 -4.18 -15.48 6.43
C THR A 246 -4.11 -16.00 5.00
N LEU A 247 -5.05 -15.56 4.15
CA LEU A 247 -5.07 -15.90 2.72
C LEU A 247 -5.30 -14.66 1.86
N THR A 248 -4.90 -14.78 0.61
CA THR A 248 -5.03 -13.77 -0.44
C THR A 248 -5.77 -14.35 -1.63
N ARG A 249 -6.54 -13.52 -2.34
CA ARG A 249 -7.16 -13.88 -3.61
C ARG A 249 -7.30 -12.67 -4.52
N ILE A 250 -7.34 -12.91 -5.81
CA ILE A 250 -7.82 -11.92 -6.78
C ILE A 250 -9.31 -12.20 -6.99
N ASP A 251 -10.13 -11.16 -6.83
CA ASP A 251 -11.59 -11.23 -7.01
C ASP A 251 -12.10 -9.93 -7.68
N PHE A 252 -13.41 -9.82 -7.86
CA PHE A 252 -14.05 -8.64 -8.42
C PHE A 252 -14.98 -7.98 -7.40
N PHE A 253 -14.82 -6.67 -7.21
CA PHE A 253 -15.71 -5.84 -6.41
C PHE A 253 -16.18 -4.65 -7.24
N GLU A 254 -17.49 -4.42 -7.33
CA GLU A 254 -18.10 -3.38 -8.18
C GLU A 254 -17.62 -3.36 -9.65
N LYS A 255 -17.28 -4.55 -10.19
CA LYS A 255 -16.70 -4.78 -11.53
C LYS A 255 -15.24 -4.31 -11.70
N GLU A 256 -14.56 -3.92 -10.63
CA GLU A 256 -13.11 -3.70 -10.61
C GLU A 256 -12.39 -4.93 -10.04
N GLU A 257 -11.23 -5.25 -10.62
CA GLU A 257 -10.37 -6.34 -10.14
C GLU A 257 -9.65 -5.89 -8.87
N ILE A 258 -9.75 -6.68 -7.81
CA ILE A 258 -9.17 -6.39 -6.50
C ILE A 258 -8.26 -7.52 -6.05
N LEU A 259 -7.22 -7.16 -5.30
CA LEU A 259 -6.51 -8.10 -4.43
C LEU A 259 -7.17 -8.04 -3.06
N GLU A 260 -7.84 -9.12 -2.67
CA GLU A 260 -8.41 -9.27 -1.34
C GLU A 260 -7.47 -10.08 -0.46
N VAL A 261 -7.11 -9.50 0.68
CA VAL A 261 -6.40 -10.18 1.76
C VAL A 261 -7.34 -10.30 2.94
N ALA A 262 -7.43 -11.50 3.50
CA ALA A 262 -8.28 -11.76 4.65
C ALA A 262 -7.53 -12.58 5.70
N ALA A 263 -7.72 -12.20 6.96
CA ALA A 263 -7.02 -12.77 8.10
C ALA A 263 -7.95 -12.82 9.32
N PRO A 264 -7.82 -13.86 10.16
CA PRO A 264 -8.61 -13.96 11.38
C PRO A 264 -8.10 -12.98 12.45
N VAL A 265 -9.02 -12.47 13.26
CA VAL A 265 -8.76 -11.81 14.53
C VAL A 265 -9.44 -12.63 15.62
N ILE A 266 -8.65 -13.19 16.53
CA ILE A 266 -9.13 -14.08 17.58
C ILE A 266 -9.12 -13.28 18.88
N LEU A 267 -10.30 -13.02 19.43
CA LEU A 267 -10.42 -12.36 20.75
C LEU A 267 -10.35 -13.41 21.86
N ASP A 268 -11.18 -14.43 21.76
CA ASP A 268 -11.28 -15.60 22.64
C ASP A 268 -11.46 -16.89 21.82
N GLU A 269 -11.62 -18.07 22.46
CA GLU A 269 -11.71 -19.35 21.74
C GLU A 269 -12.89 -19.42 20.74
N ASP A 270 -14.01 -18.77 21.07
CA ASP A 270 -15.25 -18.76 20.28
C ASP A 270 -15.46 -17.45 19.49
N ASP A 271 -14.78 -16.36 19.85
CA ASP A 271 -14.93 -15.03 19.24
C ASP A 271 -13.88 -14.79 18.15
N VAL A 272 -14.21 -15.25 16.94
CA VAL A 272 -13.37 -15.11 15.75
C VAL A 272 -14.01 -14.18 14.74
N PHE A 273 -13.30 -13.08 14.46
CA PHE A 273 -13.61 -12.17 13.37
C PHE A 273 -12.69 -12.42 12.18
N ILE A 274 -13.10 -11.99 11.00
CA ILE A 274 -12.27 -11.91 9.81
C ILE A 274 -12.15 -10.45 9.40
N THR A 275 -10.91 -9.97 9.37
CA THR A 275 -10.57 -8.72 8.70
C THR A 275 -10.38 -9.00 7.22
N ARG A 276 -10.94 -8.15 6.36
CA ARG A 276 -10.83 -8.22 4.90
C ARG A 276 -10.36 -6.87 4.39
N ILE A 277 -9.25 -6.84 3.66
CA ILE A 277 -8.74 -5.65 2.98
C ILE A 277 -8.76 -5.94 1.49
N ALA A 278 -9.51 -5.15 0.73
CA ALA A 278 -9.52 -5.20 -0.73
C ALA A 278 -8.78 -3.99 -1.30
N ILE A 279 -7.76 -4.24 -2.11
CA ILE A 279 -6.97 -3.22 -2.78
C ILE A 279 -7.27 -3.26 -4.28
N SER A 280 -7.57 -2.11 -4.87
CA SER A 280 -7.86 -1.97 -6.30
C SER A 280 -6.62 -2.20 -7.15
N LEU A 281 -6.71 -3.11 -8.13
CA LEU A 281 -5.64 -3.35 -9.10
C LEU A 281 -5.66 -2.37 -10.28
N LYS A 282 -6.57 -1.38 -10.26
CA LYS A 282 -6.72 -0.37 -11.32
C LYS A 282 -5.43 0.39 -11.58
N ASN A 283 -4.75 0.83 -10.52
CA ASN A 283 -3.52 1.60 -10.63
C ASN A 283 -2.34 0.74 -11.10
N ILE A 284 -2.30 -0.55 -10.76
CA ILE A 284 -1.29 -1.48 -11.29
C ILE A 284 -1.40 -1.57 -12.81
N ASN A 285 -2.61 -1.67 -13.35
CA ASN A 285 -2.83 -1.72 -14.80
C ASN A 285 -2.37 -0.40 -15.49
N ILE A 286 -2.56 0.74 -14.83
CA ILE A 286 -2.07 2.04 -15.32
C ILE A 286 -0.54 2.11 -15.29
N ILE A 287 0.09 1.74 -14.17
CA ILE A 287 1.56 1.69 -14.01
C ILE A 287 2.19 0.76 -15.04
N GLN A 288 1.57 -0.41 -15.27
CA GLN A 288 2.00 -1.38 -16.27
C GLN A 288 2.05 -0.76 -17.68
N SER A 289 1.02 0.00 -18.08
CA SER A 289 0.98 0.63 -19.41
C SER A 289 2.08 1.69 -19.60
N ALA A 290 2.41 2.42 -18.54
CA ALA A 290 3.48 3.41 -18.56
C ALA A 290 4.87 2.74 -18.62
N SER A 291 5.09 1.68 -17.85
CA SER A 291 6.32 0.89 -17.86
C SER A 291 6.55 0.22 -19.23
N SER A 292 5.50 -0.39 -19.78
CA SER A 292 5.52 -1.05 -21.09
C SER A 292 5.97 -0.11 -22.21
N ARG A 293 5.46 1.12 -22.22
CA ARG A 293 5.85 2.14 -23.21
C ARG A 293 7.33 2.50 -23.10
N ARG A 294 7.86 2.64 -21.88
CA ARG A 294 9.28 2.95 -21.64
C ARG A 294 10.18 1.83 -22.16
N ILE A 295 9.83 0.57 -21.90
CA ILE A 295 10.56 -0.61 -22.39
C ILE A 295 10.55 -0.65 -23.92
N ILE A 296 9.40 -0.43 -24.58
CA ILE A 296 9.30 -0.43 -26.04
C ILE A 296 10.18 0.67 -26.67
N ILE A 297 10.17 1.88 -26.09
CA ILE A 297 11.01 2.99 -26.57
C ILE A 297 12.49 2.68 -26.40
N ALA A 298 12.89 2.12 -25.25
CA ALA A 298 14.28 1.71 -24.99
C ALA A 298 14.72 0.63 -25.98
N SER A 299 13.94 -0.45 -26.14
CA SER A 299 14.20 -1.54 -27.09
C SER A 299 14.29 -1.03 -28.53
N SER A 300 13.41 -0.12 -28.94
CA SER A 300 13.45 0.51 -30.27
C SER A 300 14.72 1.34 -30.47
N THR A 301 15.14 2.09 -29.45
CA THR A 301 16.37 2.89 -29.48
C THR A 301 17.61 2.02 -29.60
N PHE A 302 17.71 0.96 -28.79
CA PHE A 302 18.80 -0.02 -28.87
C PHE A 302 18.83 -0.73 -30.23
N PHE A 303 17.66 -1.04 -30.80
CA PHE A 303 17.57 -1.62 -32.14
C PHE A 303 18.13 -0.68 -33.22
N VAL A 304 17.77 0.60 -33.20
CA VAL A 304 18.29 1.60 -34.16
C VAL A 304 19.80 1.80 -33.98
N LEU A 305 20.30 1.90 -32.75
CA LEU A 305 21.74 2.02 -32.47
C LEU A 305 22.51 0.78 -32.96
N SER A 306 21.96 -0.42 -32.76
CA SER A 306 22.51 -1.66 -33.29
C SER A 306 22.60 -1.62 -34.82
N LEU A 307 21.54 -1.16 -35.50
CA LEU A 307 21.53 -1.01 -36.96
C LEU A 307 22.59 -0.01 -37.45
N LEU A 308 22.69 1.15 -36.80
CA LEU A 308 23.70 2.16 -37.13
C LEU A 308 25.13 1.64 -36.93
N LEU A 309 25.38 0.91 -35.85
CA LEU A 309 26.68 0.29 -35.58
C LEU A 309 27.04 -0.72 -36.69
N ILE A 310 26.07 -1.52 -37.15
CA ILE A 310 26.28 -2.46 -38.26
C ILE A 310 26.62 -1.71 -39.55
N ILE A 311 25.86 -0.68 -39.90
CA ILE A 311 26.13 0.16 -41.08
C ILE A 311 27.53 0.78 -40.99
N PHE A 312 27.91 1.30 -39.83
CA PHE A 312 29.24 1.85 -39.58
C PHE A 312 30.35 0.79 -39.77
N LEU A 313 30.18 -0.41 -39.22
CA LEU A 313 31.15 -1.51 -39.35
C LEU A 313 31.31 -1.96 -40.82
N ILE A 314 30.21 -2.08 -41.56
CA ILE A 314 30.23 -2.42 -43.00
C ILE A 314 30.97 -1.32 -43.78
N THR A 315 30.63 -0.06 -43.52
CA THR A 315 31.20 1.10 -44.21
C THR A 315 32.70 1.22 -43.94
N ARG A 316 33.12 1.15 -42.67
CA ARG A 316 34.53 1.20 -42.27
C ARG A 316 35.37 0.13 -42.97
N ARG A 317 34.84 -1.09 -43.11
CA ARG A 317 35.53 -2.17 -43.85
C ARG A 317 35.59 -1.91 -45.35
N ARG A 318 34.52 -1.41 -45.97
CA ARG A 318 34.53 -1.02 -47.40
C ARG A 318 35.63 0.01 -47.67
N TYR A 319 35.77 1.01 -46.80
CA TYR A 319 36.86 2.00 -46.91
C TYR A 319 38.26 1.38 -46.78
N GLN A 320 38.45 0.42 -45.87
CA GLN A 320 39.74 -0.28 -45.74
C GLN A 320 40.09 -1.11 -46.97
N HIS A 321 39.14 -1.87 -47.51
CA HIS A 321 39.35 -2.63 -48.75
C HIS A 321 39.66 -1.71 -49.93
N LEU A 322 38.90 -0.62 -50.09
CA LEU A 322 39.11 0.35 -51.15
C LEU A 322 40.50 1.00 -51.07
N ARG A 323 40.96 1.36 -49.86
CA ARG A 323 42.33 1.87 -49.64
C ARG A 323 43.42 0.88 -50.05
N ILE A 324 43.23 -0.40 -49.74
CA ILE A 324 44.19 -1.45 -50.11
C ILE A 324 44.25 -1.61 -51.64
N GLU A 325 43.10 -1.64 -52.31
CA GLU A 325 43.06 -1.75 -53.78
C GLU A 325 43.66 -0.53 -54.48
N HIS A 326 43.35 0.70 -54.03
CA HIS A 326 44.02 1.89 -54.55
C HIS A 326 45.53 1.86 -54.34
N LYS A 327 46.00 1.38 -53.18
CA LYS A 327 47.44 1.25 -52.90
C LYS A 327 48.10 0.25 -53.86
N LYS A 328 47.47 -0.90 -54.11
CA LYS A 328 47.98 -1.90 -55.07
C LYS A 328 48.05 -1.34 -56.49
N VAL A 329 47.00 -0.69 -56.97
CA VAL A 329 46.97 -0.07 -58.32
C VAL A 329 48.08 0.96 -58.47
N LYS A 330 48.27 1.83 -57.46
CA LYS A 330 49.34 2.82 -57.45
C LYS A 330 50.72 2.15 -57.51
N GLN A 331 50.97 1.15 -56.67
CA GLN A 331 52.23 0.40 -56.64
C GLN A 331 52.50 -0.36 -57.95
N TYR A 332 51.48 -0.99 -58.56
CA TYR A 332 51.64 -1.65 -59.86
C TYR A 332 51.95 -0.65 -60.97
N THR A 333 51.31 0.52 -60.96
CA THR A 333 51.58 1.57 -61.96
C THR A 333 53.01 2.10 -61.82
N GLU A 334 53.46 2.38 -60.59
CA GLU A 334 54.85 2.76 -60.30
C GLU A 334 55.84 1.68 -60.76
N LEU A 335 55.62 0.42 -60.39
CA LEU A 335 56.47 -0.70 -60.80
C LEU A 335 56.51 -0.90 -62.32
N ILE A 336 55.38 -0.77 -63.02
CA ILE A 336 55.34 -0.90 -64.49
C ILE A 336 56.13 0.23 -65.13
N LEU A 337 55.88 1.47 -64.71
CA LEU A 337 56.57 2.63 -65.28
C LEU A 337 58.07 2.57 -65.03
N ASP A 338 58.51 2.12 -63.86
CA ASP A 338 59.94 1.96 -63.54
C ASP A 338 60.63 0.82 -64.30
N ASN A 339 59.89 -0.21 -64.73
CA ASN A 339 60.44 -1.36 -65.45
C ASN A 339 60.31 -1.29 -66.98
N ILE A 340 59.60 -0.30 -67.53
CA ILE A 340 59.57 -0.05 -68.98
C ILE A 340 60.93 0.47 -69.45
N SER A 341 61.43 -0.06 -70.57
CA SER A 341 62.75 0.31 -71.12
C SER A 341 62.77 1.69 -71.78
N ASP A 342 61.61 2.17 -72.22
CA ASP A 342 61.46 3.50 -72.80
C ASP A 342 61.39 4.58 -71.71
N ALA A 343 61.98 5.74 -72.01
CA ALA A 343 61.90 6.90 -71.14
C ALA A 343 60.47 7.46 -71.10
N VAL A 344 59.85 7.50 -69.92
CA VAL A 344 58.50 8.04 -69.71
C VAL A 344 58.58 9.30 -68.87
N LEU A 345 58.05 10.39 -69.41
CA LEU A 345 57.86 11.68 -68.75
C LEU A 345 56.37 12.06 -68.81
N ALA A 346 55.79 12.46 -67.67
CA ALA A 346 54.44 13.00 -67.61
C ALA A 346 54.42 14.37 -66.93
N MET A 347 53.59 15.26 -67.46
CA MET A 347 53.41 16.63 -66.99
C MET A 347 51.94 16.92 -66.72
N ASP A 348 51.67 17.79 -65.75
CA ASP A 348 50.32 18.25 -65.48
C ASP A 348 49.85 19.28 -66.53
N ASN A 349 48.62 19.77 -66.34
CA ASN A 349 48.01 20.76 -67.24
C ASN A 349 48.73 22.13 -67.23
N GLU A 350 49.65 22.36 -66.29
CA GLU A 350 50.48 23.57 -66.18
C GLU A 350 51.91 23.36 -66.71
N GLY A 351 52.21 22.17 -67.25
CA GLY A 351 53.52 21.80 -67.78
C GLY A 351 54.56 21.45 -66.71
N ARG A 352 54.13 21.13 -65.48
CA ARG A 352 55.03 20.71 -64.39
C ARG A 352 55.25 19.21 -64.43
N ILE A 353 56.50 18.78 -64.32
CA ILE A 353 56.88 17.37 -64.38
C ILE A 353 56.47 16.68 -63.08
N PHE A 354 55.59 15.66 -63.17
CA PHE A 354 55.18 14.86 -62.01
C PHE A 354 55.52 13.37 -62.15
N LEU A 355 56.07 12.94 -63.30
CA LEU A 355 56.53 11.59 -63.52
C LEU A 355 57.78 11.58 -64.40
N PHE A 356 58.81 10.85 -63.97
CA PHE A 356 60.03 10.61 -64.73
C PHE A 356 60.58 9.25 -64.31
N ASN A 357 60.37 8.23 -65.14
CA ASN A 357 60.70 6.85 -64.77
C ASN A 357 62.22 6.58 -64.79
N GLN A 358 62.64 5.44 -64.25
CA GLN A 358 64.06 5.09 -64.17
C GLN A 358 64.77 5.02 -65.54
N ALA A 359 64.07 4.64 -66.61
CA ALA A 359 64.62 4.67 -67.96
C ALA A 359 64.93 6.10 -68.44
N ALA A 360 64.07 7.07 -68.12
CA ALA A 360 64.31 8.48 -68.39
C ALA A 360 65.49 9.03 -67.57
N GLU A 361 65.62 8.66 -66.29
CA GLU A 361 66.79 9.04 -65.48
C GLU A 361 68.10 8.55 -66.11
N ARG A 362 68.13 7.31 -66.62
CA ARG A 362 69.32 6.73 -67.26
C ARG A 362 69.61 7.38 -68.61
N LEU A 363 68.58 7.68 -69.40
CA LEU A 363 68.72 8.29 -70.73
C LEU A 363 69.22 9.73 -70.65
N PHE A 364 68.68 10.52 -69.72
CA PHE A 364 68.98 11.96 -69.60
C PHE A 364 70.04 12.28 -68.54
N GLY A 365 70.41 11.33 -67.67
CA GLY A 365 71.40 11.52 -66.61
C GLY A 365 70.93 12.40 -65.45
N ILE A 366 69.63 12.66 -65.34
CA ILE A 366 69.01 13.56 -64.35
C ILE A 366 68.16 12.75 -63.39
N LYS A 367 68.25 13.04 -62.09
CA LYS A 367 67.42 12.41 -61.05
C LYS A 367 66.03 13.05 -61.00
N PHE A 368 64.97 12.27 -60.91
CA PHE A 368 63.59 12.78 -60.83
C PHE A 368 63.42 13.78 -59.68
N GLU A 369 64.05 13.50 -58.54
CA GLU A 369 64.05 14.38 -57.35
C GLU A 369 64.52 15.81 -57.66
N SER A 370 65.39 16.02 -58.65
CA SER A 370 65.91 17.35 -59.00
C SER A 370 65.01 18.13 -59.97
N ILE A 371 64.07 17.45 -60.63
CA ILE A 371 63.15 18.01 -61.63
C ILE A 371 61.67 17.91 -61.25
N PHE A 372 61.35 17.20 -60.15
CA PHE A 372 59.99 17.06 -59.65
C PHE A 372 59.34 18.43 -59.39
N ASN A 373 58.13 18.62 -59.92
CA ASN A 373 57.33 19.84 -59.82
C ASN A 373 57.93 21.11 -60.45
N LYS A 374 59.01 20.98 -61.25
CA LYS A 374 59.53 22.06 -62.10
C LYS A 374 58.78 22.13 -63.42
N LYS A 375 58.71 23.32 -64.02
CA LYS A 375 58.16 23.48 -65.37
C LYS A 375 59.16 22.93 -66.38
N TYR A 376 58.68 22.20 -67.38
CA TYR A 376 59.53 21.58 -68.41
C TYR A 376 60.41 22.58 -69.20
N LEU A 377 60.03 23.85 -69.23
CA LEU A 377 60.72 24.92 -69.97
C LEU A 377 61.77 25.67 -69.12
N GLU A 378 61.95 25.29 -67.85
CA GLU A 378 62.97 25.79 -66.92
C GLU A 378 64.03 24.71 -66.66
#